data_AF-A0A9Q1LUL2-F1
#
_entry.id   AF-A0A9Q1LUL2-F1
#
_cell.length_a   1.000
_cell.length_b   1.000
_cell.length_c   1.000
_cell.angle_alpha   90.00
_cell.angle_beta   90.00
_cell.angle_gamma   90.00
#
_symmetry.space_group_name_H-M   'P 1'
#
loop_
_entity.id
_entity.type
_entity.pdbx_description
1 polymer ?
#
loop_
_entity_poly.entity_id
_entity_poly.type
_entity_poly.pdbx_seq_one_letter_code
_entity_poly.pdbx_strand_id
1 'polypeptide(L)'
;MALTASPSPPCATSNNDNSPSVTSSNIIMDVEYKKGVKYLVDNSKDMKMLPPEFVLPLPESERPSLVIHGCIPLIDLSGLNGTVEQRLSTIHAISSACAEWGFFRVTNHGIKISIMDEMLKVIEEFFGLPLEEKMRYASENVMDPVRYGTSLNTSRKHALHWRDFLRHYGGPVPHSYHLWPDNPSSYRHVAKEYLKEVWQLAIKIFGAISEGLGLDPKYIERSLGEGTQIIAANCYPPCPEPNKTLGLAAHSDHGGLTILMDNGIGLQIKHNQTWFAVPHIPGTFVVNLGDYLEVSVI
;
A
#
# COMPACT_ATOMS: atom_id res chain seq x y z
N MET A 1 2.22 9.18 -5.15
CA MET A 1 3.23 8.13 -4.90
C MET A 1 3.16 7.04 -5.97
N ALA A 2 4.17 6.16 -6.03
CA ALA A 2 4.22 4.96 -6.88
C ALA A 2 4.99 3.85 -6.14
N LEU A 3 4.85 2.59 -6.59
CA LEU A 3 5.66 1.47 -6.09
C LEU A 3 6.39 0.79 -7.26
N THR A 4 7.71 0.71 -7.18
CA THR A 4 8.53 -0.02 -8.17
C THR A 4 8.40 -1.53 -7.98
N ALA A 5 8.61 -2.29 -9.05
CA ALA A 5 8.74 -3.74 -8.92
C ALA A 5 10.07 -4.11 -8.25
N SER A 6 10.04 -5.11 -7.37
CA SER A 6 11.22 -5.60 -6.65
C SER A 6 12.01 -6.57 -7.52
N PRO A 7 13.36 -6.51 -7.57
CA PRO A 7 14.16 -7.45 -8.36
C PRO A 7 14.09 -8.87 -7.80
N SER A 8 14.25 -9.86 -8.68
CA SER A 8 14.45 -11.25 -8.27
C SER A 8 15.83 -11.44 -7.61
N PRO A 9 15.96 -12.28 -6.57
CA PRO A 9 17.27 -12.66 -6.04
C PRO A 9 18.09 -13.38 -7.13
N PRO A 10 19.43 -13.28 -7.13
CA PRO A 10 20.27 -13.90 -8.15
C PRO A 10 20.12 -15.43 -8.10
N CYS A 11 19.62 -16.01 -9.19
CA CYS A 11 19.49 -17.46 -9.36
C CYS A 11 20.79 -18.05 -9.90
N ALA A 12 21.22 -19.20 -9.35
CA ALA A 12 22.33 -19.98 -9.89
C ALA A 12 21.92 -20.57 -11.26
N THR A 13 22.77 -20.40 -12.27
CA THR A 13 22.44 -20.72 -13.66
C THR A 13 22.38 -22.22 -13.93
N SER A 14 21.26 -22.68 -14.50
CA SER A 14 21.23 -23.88 -15.34
C SER A 14 20.53 -23.58 -16.65
N ASN A 15 21.26 -23.75 -17.75
CA ASN A 15 20.78 -23.57 -19.12
C ASN A 15 19.89 -24.76 -19.53
N ASN A 16 18.76 -24.47 -20.16
CA ASN A 16 18.31 -25.20 -21.35
C ASN A 16 17.22 -24.39 -22.06
N ASP A 17 17.50 -24.06 -23.32
CA ASP A 17 16.55 -23.48 -24.26
C ASP A 17 15.71 -24.60 -24.89
N ASN A 18 14.39 -24.36 -25.02
CA ASN A 18 13.58 -24.88 -26.10
C ASN A 18 12.27 -24.07 -26.17
N SER A 19 11.99 -23.51 -27.35
CA SER A 19 10.77 -22.78 -27.67
C SER A 19 9.76 -23.68 -28.41
N PRO A 20 8.45 -23.50 -28.17
CA PRO A 20 7.49 -23.80 -29.22
C PRO A 20 6.45 -22.69 -29.47
N SER A 21 5.79 -22.88 -30.61
CA SER A 21 4.96 -22.00 -31.42
C SER A 21 3.74 -21.34 -30.75
N VAL A 22 3.46 -20.12 -31.21
CA VAL A 22 2.34 -19.23 -30.82
C VAL A 22 1.08 -19.58 -31.60
N THR A 23 -0.04 -19.83 -30.88
CA THR A 23 -1.43 -19.45 -31.25
C THR A 23 -2.48 -19.96 -30.24
N SER A 24 -2.14 -20.86 -29.32
CA SER A 24 -2.99 -21.26 -28.17
C SER A 24 -2.52 -20.69 -26.81
N SER A 25 -1.33 -20.10 -26.77
CA SER A 25 -0.66 -19.58 -25.56
C SER A 25 -1.32 -18.32 -24.99
N ASN A 26 -1.82 -17.42 -25.85
CA ASN A 26 -2.27 -16.10 -25.40
C ASN A 26 -3.57 -16.17 -24.57
N ILE A 27 -4.50 -17.06 -24.93
CA ILE A 27 -5.74 -17.25 -24.16
C ILE A 27 -5.45 -17.92 -22.80
N ILE A 28 -4.47 -18.83 -22.75
CA ILE A 28 -4.06 -19.49 -21.50
C ILE A 28 -3.36 -18.47 -20.57
N MET A 29 -2.47 -17.64 -21.11
CA MET A 29 -1.83 -16.57 -20.35
C MET A 29 -2.85 -15.53 -19.84
N ASP A 30 -3.88 -15.21 -20.63
CA ASP A 30 -4.95 -14.28 -20.23
C ASP A 30 -5.74 -14.78 -19.00
N VAL A 31 -5.93 -16.09 -18.89
CA VAL A 31 -6.63 -16.72 -17.75
C VAL A 31 -5.70 -16.88 -16.55
N GLU A 32 -4.40 -17.04 -16.77
CA GLU A 32 -3.43 -17.26 -15.70
C GLU A 32 -3.07 -15.99 -14.94
N TYR A 33 -2.98 -14.83 -15.58
CA TYR A 33 -2.69 -13.60 -14.83
C TYR A 33 -3.81 -13.23 -13.86
N LYS A 34 -5.08 -13.56 -14.17
CA LYS A 34 -6.22 -13.31 -13.27
C LYS A 34 -6.13 -14.08 -11.95
N LYS A 35 -5.28 -15.12 -11.88
CA LYS A 35 -5.00 -15.89 -10.65
C LYS A 35 -4.02 -15.16 -9.71
N GLY A 36 -3.41 -14.08 -10.18
CA GLY A 36 -2.48 -13.24 -9.42
C GLY A 36 -1.02 -13.41 -9.84
N VAL A 37 -0.25 -12.35 -9.68
CA VAL A 37 1.18 -12.28 -9.98
C VAL A 37 1.97 -13.26 -9.12
N LYS A 38 1.57 -13.46 -7.86
CA LYS A 38 2.24 -14.42 -6.99
C LYS A 38 2.06 -15.85 -7.52
N TYR A 39 0.87 -16.18 -8.00
CA TYR A 39 0.62 -17.48 -8.63
C TYR A 39 1.50 -17.66 -9.88
N LEU A 40 1.63 -16.63 -10.72
CA LEU A 40 2.51 -16.68 -11.89
C LEU A 40 3.96 -16.98 -11.50
N VAL A 41 4.50 -16.26 -10.51
CA VAL A 41 5.88 -16.45 -10.03
C VAL A 41 6.08 -17.83 -9.40
N ASP A 42 5.18 -18.26 -8.53
CA ASP A 42 5.29 -19.55 -7.83
C ASP A 42 5.24 -20.76 -8.80
N ASN A 43 4.53 -20.63 -9.93
CA ASN A 43 4.37 -21.68 -10.93
C ASN A 43 5.32 -21.56 -12.13
N SER A 44 6.09 -20.47 -12.23
CA SER A 44 7.03 -20.22 -13.32
C SER A 44 8.46 -20.12 -12.77
N LYS A 45 9.03 -21.29 -12.40
CA LYS A 45 10.33 -21.40 -11.70
C LYS A 45 11.51 -20.72 -12.42
N ASP A 46 11.40 -20.49 -13.73
CA ASP A 46 12.43 -19.87 -14.57
C ASP A 46 11.91 -18.68 -15.39
N MET A 47 10.96 -17.91 -14.85
CA MET A 47 10.44 -16.74 -15.56
C MET A 47 11.55 -15.69 -15.77
N LYS A 48 12.08 -15.61 -17.00
CA LYS A 48 13.16 -14.68 -17.38
C LYS A 48 12.63 -13.37 -17.96
N MET A 49 11.38 -13.36 -18.42
CA MET A 49 10.77 -12.21 -19.08
C MET A 49 9.41 -11.93 -18.48
N LEU A 50 9.03 -10.65 -18.47
CA LEU A 50 7.67 -10.25 -18.11
C LEU A 50 6.68 -10.65 -19.20
N PRO A 51 5.47 -11.14 -18.84
CA PRO A 51 4.38 -11.23 -19.79
C PRO A 51 4.07 -9.83 -20.38
N PRO A 52 3.78 -9.72 -21.68
CA PRO A 52 3.58 -8.45 -22.36
C PRO A 52 2.53 -7.53 -21.69
N GLU A 53 1.55 -8.11 -21.00
CA GLU A 53 0.46 -7.42 -20.31
C GLU A 53 0.95 -6.58 -19.11
N PHE A 54 2.07 -6.95 -18.49
CA PHE A 54 2.70 -6.22 -17.38
C PHE A 54 3.76 -5.22 -17.85
N VAL A 55 4.13 -5.23 -19.13
CA VAL A 55 5.12 -4.28 -19.67
C VAL A 55 4.47 -2.91 -19.77
N LEU A 56 4.97 -1.98 -18.96
CA LEU A 56 4.53 -0.59 -18.91
C LEU A 56 5.43 0.26 -19.82
N PRO A 57 4.93 0.77 -20.97
CA PRO A 57 5.67 1.71 -21.79
C PRO A 57 5.70 3.08 -21.08
N LEU A 58 6.64 3.24 -20.15
CA LEU A 58 6.84 4.49 -19.42
C LEU A 58 7.87 5.37 -20.16
N PRO A 59 7.53 6.63 -20.50
CA PRO A 59 8.51 7.65 -20.85
C PRO A 59 9.58 7.74 -19.76
N GLU A 60 10.84 7.96 -20.16
CA GLU A 60 11.97 7.95 -19.22
C GLU A 60 11.82 8.97 -18.08
N SER A 61 11.17 10.11 -18.34
CA SER A 61 10.83 11.14 -17.35
C SER A 61 9.77 10.73 -16.33
N GLU A 62 8.98 9.70 -16.62
CA GLU A 62 7.92 9.19 -15.74
C GLU A 62 8.36 7.94 -14.99
N ARG A 63 9.54 7.40 -15.29
CA ARG A 63 10.09 6.24 -14.59
C ARG A 63 10.47 6.63 -13.17
N PRO A 64 9.90 5.96 -12.15
CA PRO A 64 10.35 6.14 -10.77
C PRO A 64 11.84 5.76 -10.69
N SER A 65 12.71 6.72 -10.36
CA SER A 65 14.16 6.53 -10.32
C SER A 65 14.58 6.06 -8.92
N LEU A 66 15.20 4.89 -8.83
CA LEU A 66 15.69 4.32 -7.58
C LEU A 66 16.89 5.07 -6.97
N VAL A 67 17.40 6.11 -7.63
CA VAL A 67 18.74 6.67 -7.35
C VAL A 67 18.71 7.80 -6.33
N ILE A 68 17.57 8.49 -6.16
CA ILE A 68 17.48 9.64 -5.24
C ILE A 68 16.81 9.19 -3.96
N HIS A 69 17.60 9.02 -2.90
CA HIS A 69 17.09 8.82 -1.55
C HIS A 69 16.51 10.15 -1.04
N GLY A 70 15.20 10.18 -0.81
CA GLY A 70 14.54 11.30 -0.14
C GLY A 70 14.32 10.98 1.33
N CYS A 71 14.43 12.00 2.17
CA CYS A 71 13.98 11.93 3.56
C CYS A 71 12.68 12.73 3.66
N ILE A 72 11.55 12.03 3.72
CA ILE A 72 10.33 12.65 4.24
C ILE A 72 10.54 13.01 5.72
N PRO A 73 9.86 14.06 6.24
CA PRO A 73 9.97 14.42 7.64
C PRO A 73 9.66 13.23 8.57
N LEU A 74 10.54 12.96 9.53
CA LEU A 74 10.31 11.96 10.59
C LEU A 74 9.84 12.69 11.86
N ILE A 75 8.64 12.36 12.32
CA ILE A 75 7.95 13.07 13.40
C ILE A 75 7.70 12.14 14.58
N ASP A 76 8.15 12.56 15.76
CA ASP A 76 7.88 11.88 17.03
C ASP A 76 6.51 12.30 17.59
N LEU A 77 5.55 11.37 17.63
CA LEU A 77 4.19 11.63 18.12
C LEU A 77 4.04 11.60 19.64
N SER A 78 5.09 11.26 20.39
CA SER A 78 5.08 11.37 21.85
C SER A 78 4.98 12.83 22.31
N GLY A 79 5.52 13.77 21.51
CA GLY A 79 5.46 15.20 21.79
C GLY A 79 4.04 15.77 21.86
N LEU A 80 3.07 15.14 21.19
CA LEU A 80 1.65 15.51 21.32
C LEU A 80 1.10 15.35 22.75
N ASN A 81 1.70 14.45 23.55
CA ASN A 81 1.35 14.20 24.94
C ASN A 81 2.35 14.85 25.94
N GLY A 82 3.28 15.65 25.43
CA GLY A 82 4.34 16.29 26.22
C GLY A 82 3.93 17.63 26.83
N THR A 83 4.92 18.48 27.13
CA THR A 83 4.68 19.87 27.56
C THR A 83 3.98 20.68 26.46
N VAL A 84 3.49 21.87 26.78
CA VAL A 84 2.87 22.78 25.80
C VAL A 84 3.82 23.06 24.64
N GLU A 85 5.10 23.30 24.94
CA GLU A 85 6.13 23.57 23.93
C GLU A 85 6.39 22.35 23.03
N GLN A 86 6.46 21.15 23.62
CA GLN A 86 6.64 19.90 22.86
C GLN A 86 5.44 19.64 21.94
N ARG A 87 4.22 19.82 22.45
CA ARG A 87 2.99 19.65 21.68
C ARG A 87 2.95 20.62 20.49
N LEU A 88 3.19 21.90 20.73
CA LEU A 88 3.20 22.93 19.69
C LEU A 88 4.28 22.65 18.64
N SER A 89 5.47 22.21 19.06
CA SER A 89 6.53 21.82 18.14
C SER A 89 6.14 20.63 17.26
N THR A 90 5.54 19.58 17.84
CA THR A 90 5.08 18.42 17.07
C THR A 90 3.94 18.79 16.11
N ILE A 91 2.97 19.63 16.54
CA ILE A 91 1.90 20.12 15.66
C ILE A 91 2.49 20.91 14.50
N HIS A 92 3.43 21.83 14.76
CA HIS A 92 4.09 22.60 13.72
C HIS A 92 4.83 21.70 12.72
N ALA A 93 5.57 20.68 13.21
CA ALA A 93 6.25 19.73 12.34
C ALA A 93 5.27 18.95 11.43
N ILE A 94 4.11 18.55 11.97
CA ILE A 94 3.05 17.90 11.18
C ILE A 94 2.51 18.87 10.12
N SER A 95 2.18 20.11 10.50
CA SER A 95 1.67 21.12 9.58
C SER A 95 2.65 21.43 8.45
N SER A 96 3.93 21.63 8.76
CA SER A 96 4.97 21.86 7.75
C SER A 96 5.12 20.67 6.82
N ALA A 97 5.11 19.44 7.34
CA ALA A 97 5.20 18.24 6.50
C ALA A 97 3.97 18.06 5.60
N CYS A 98 2.78 18.35 6.11
CA CYS A 98 1.55 18.38 5.32
C CYS A 98 1.64 19.39 4.17
N ALA A 99 2.07 20.63 4.44
CA ALA A 99 2.11 21.70 3.45
C ALA A 99 3.23 21.54 2.41
N GLU A 100 4.41 21.09 2.84
CA GLU A 100 5.59 21.04 1.97
C GLU A 100 5.71 19.72 1.20
N TRP A 101 5.28 18.61 1.81
CA TRP A 101 5.49 17.26 1.27
C TRP A 101 4.19 16.53 0.98
N GLY A 102 3.13 16.75 1.77
CA GLY A 102 1.95 15.89 1.81
C GLY A 102 2.24 14.47 2.36
N PHE A 103 3.48 14.22 2.79
CA PHE A 103 4.00 12.94 3.29
C PHE A 103 4.89 13.17 4.51
N PHE A 104 4.82 12.29 5.50
CA PHE A 104 5.73 12.24 6.63
C PHE A 104 5.77 10.83 7.22
N ARG A 105 6.79 10.54 8.03
CA ARG A 105 6.91 9.30 8.78
C ARG A 105 6.67 9.59 10.26
N VAL A 106 6.01 8.68 10.95
CA VAL A 106 5.72 8.83 12.39
C VAL A 106 6.41 7.75 13.22
N THR A 107 7.02 8.15 14.32
CA THR A 107 7.55 7.28 15.38
C THR A 107 6.85 7.55 16.70
N ASN A 108 7.01 6.65 17.68
CA ASN A 108 6.38 6.74 19.00
C ASN A 108 4.86 7.00 18.90
N HIS A 109 4.22 6.37 17.92
CA HIS A 109 2.80 6.55 17.58
C HIS A 109 1.84 5.87 18.57
N GLY A 110 2.34 5.00 19.44
CA GLY A 110 1.58 4.35 20.52
C GLY A 110 1.02 2.96 20.19
N ILE A 111 1.04 2.57 18.91
CA ILE A 111 0.72 1.19 18.48
C ILE A 111 1.88 0.27 18.85
N LYS A 112 1.57 -0.85 19.52
CA LYS A 112 2.58 -1.86 19.89
C LYS A 112 3.15 -2.53 18.64
N ILE A 113 4.47 -2.71 18.62
CA ILE A 113 5.16 -3.42 17.54
C ILE A 113 4.60 -4.84 17.32
N SER A 114 4.23 -5.55 18.40
CA SER A 114 3.61 -6.87 18.29
C SER A 114 2.32 -6.89 17.45
N ILE A 115 1.49 -5.83 17.54
CA ILE A 115 0.25 -5.73 16.75
C ILE A 115 0.58 -5.53 15.25
N MET A 116 1.64 -4.77 14.96
CA MET A 116 2.13 -4.57 13.59
C MET A 116 2.70 -5.87 13.02
N ASP A 117 3.53 -6.57 13.78
CA ASP A 117 4.15 -7.83 13.39
C ASP A 117 3.10 -8.93 13.16
N GLU A 118 2.12 -9.05 14.06
CA GLU A 118 1.01 -10.00 13.91
C GLU A 118 0.18 -9.70 12.66
N MET A 119 -0.13 -8.42 12.41
CA MET A 119 -0.86 -8.03 11.20
C MET A 119 -0.08 -8.39 9.93
N LEU A 120 1.22 -8.07 9.88
CA LEU A 120 2.06 -8.42 8.74
C LEU A 120 2.11 -9.93 8.54
N LYS A 121 2.28 -10.70 9.62
CA LYS A 121 2.30 -12.16 9.59
C LYS A 121 1.02 -12.76 9.02
N VAL A 122 -0.16 -12.33 9.47
CA VAL A 122 -1.43 -12.89 8.93
C VAL A 122 -1.68 -12.49 7.47
N ILE A 123 -1.18 -11.33 7.04
CA ILE A 123 -1.18 -10.95 5.61
C ILE A 123 -0.26 -11.89 4.81
N GLU A 124 0.96 -12.13 5.28
CA GLU A 124 1.92 -13.02 4.63
C GLU A 124 1.37 -14.46 4.53
N GLU A 125 0.80 -14.96 5.63
CA GLU A 125 0.12 -16.26 5.68
C GLU A 125 -1.03 -16.31 4.66
N PHE A 126 -1.89 -15.28 4.59
CA PHE A 126 -2.96 -15.20 3.60
C PHE A 126 -2.44 -15.28 2.16
N PHE A 127 -1.42 -14.49 1.80
CA PHE A 127 -0.85 -14.52 0.45
C PHE A 127 -0.12 -15.84 0.14
N GLY A 128 0.34 -16.56 1.18
CA GLY A 128 0.93 -17.90 1.10
C GLY A 128 -0.07 -19.05 0.98
N LEU A 129 -1.38 -18.80 1.12
CA LEU A 129 -2.41 -19.83 0.99
C LEU A 129 -2.50 -20.41 -0.43
N PRO A 130 -3.09 -21.62 -0.58
CA PRO A 130 -3.50 -22.15 -1.88
C PRO A 130 -4.31 -21.14 -2.69
N LEU A 131 -4.20 -21.21 -4.02
CA LEU A 131 -4.90 -20.27 -4.90
C LEU A 131 -6.40 -20.28 -4.65
N GLU A 132 -6.98 -21.46 -4.46
CA GLU A 132 -8.41 -21.68 -4.27
C GLU A 132 -8.93 -20.89 -3.06
N GLU A 133 -8.18 -20.86 -1.95
CA GLU A 133 -8.53 -20.11 -0.74
C GLU A 133 -8.54 -18.60 -0.99
N LYS A 134 -7.53 -18.08 -1.70
CA LYS A 134 -7.45 -16.64 -2.05
C LYS A 134 -8.55 -16.24 -3.04
N MET A 135 -8.84 -17.10 -4.02
CA MET A 135 -9.83 -16.86 -5.05
C MET A 135 -11.28 -16.84 -4.53
N ARG A 136 -11.55 -17.33 -3.31
CA ARG A 136 -12.85 -17.13 -2.62
C ARG A 136 -13.21 -15.65 -2.47
N TYR A 137 -12.21 -14.78 -2.45
CA TYR A 137 -12.38 -13.33 -2.34
C TYR A 137 -12.20 -12.59 -3.67
N ALA A 138 -11.96 -13.30 -4.78
CA ALA A 138 -11.70 -12.66 -6.07
C ALA A 138 -12.92 -11.87 -6.56
N SER A 139 -12.75 -10.57 -6.81
CA SER A 139 -13.86 -9.76 -7.34
C SER A 139 -13.41 -8.53 -8.14
N GLU A 140 -13.98 -8.40 -9.33
CA GLU A 140 -13.88 -7.21 -10.17
C GLU A 140 -14.84 -6.09 -9.74
N ASN A 141 -15.88 -6.39 -8.95
CA ASN A 141 -16.82 -5.39 -8.45
C ASN A 141 -16.19 -4.55 -7.34
N VAL A 142 -15.98 -3.26 -7.61
CA VAL A 142 -15.35 -2.34 -6.65
C VAL A 142 -16.15 -2.10 -5.39
N MET A 143 -17.45 -2.38 -5.42
CA MET A 143 -18.36 -2.21 -4.29
C MET A 143 -18.37 -3.41 -3.33
N ASP A 144 -17.73 -4.53 -3.70
CA ASP A 144 -17.71 -5.70 -2.83
C ASP A 144 -16.92 -5.40 -1.54
N PRO A 145 -17.41 -5.89 -0.38
CA PRO A 145 -16.87 -5.52 0.92
C PRO A 145 -15.49 -6.12 1.21
N VAL A 146 -15.16 -7.23 0.54
CA VAL A 146 -13.87 -7.92 0.59
C VAL A 146 -13.49 -8.31 -0.83
N ARG A 147 -12.23 -8.03 -1.21
CA ARG A 147 -11.76 -8.22 -2.58
C ARG A 147 -10.31 -8.66 -2.60
N TYR A 148 -10.06 -9.78 -3.24
CA TYR A 148 -8.75 -10.22 -3.71
C TYR A 148 -8.65 -9.97 -5.22
N GLY A 149 -7.45 -9.70 -5.70
CA GLY A 149 -7.20 -9.66 -7.13
C GLY A 149 -5.81 -9.15 -7.47
N THR A 150 -5.54 -9.13 -8.76
CA THR A 150 -4.41 -8.40 -9.34
C THR A 150 -4.93 -7.22 -10.14
N SER A 151 -4.18 -6.12 -10.19
CA SER A 151 -4.34 -5.05 -11.18
C SER A 151 -5.78 -4.54 -11.34
N LEU A 152 -6.17 -3.53 -10.54
CA LEU A 152 -7.49 -2.92 -10.63
C LEU A 152 -7.72 -2.28 -12.01
N ASN A 153 -8.71 -2.82 -12.73
CA ASN A 153 -9.52 -2.20 -13.79
C ASN A 153 -9.01 -0.85 -14.31
N THR A 154 -8.00 -0.89 -15.19
CA THR A 154 -7.61 0.29 -15.96
C THR A 154 -8.51 0.35 -17.18
N SER A 155 -9.36 1.38 -17.26
CA SER A 155 -10.14 1.71 -18.46
C SER A 155 -9.28 1.99 -19.71
N ARG A 156 -7.94 2.04 -19.54
CA ARG A 156 -6.95 2.05 -20.62
C ARG A 156 -6.53 0.63 -20.94
N LYS A 157 -6.54 0.29 -22.24
CA LYS A 157 -5.76 -0.82 -22.78
C LYS A 157 -4.29 -0.59 -22.38
N HIS A 158 -3.67 -1.58 -21.70
CA HIS A 158 -2.27 -1.62 -21.27
C HIS A 158 -1.99 -0.74 -20.02
N ALA A 159 -1.49 -1.23 -18.87
CA ALA A 159 -0.80 -2.46 -18.52
C ALA A 159 -1.11 -2.82 -17.05
N LEU A 160 -1.05 -4.11 -16.75
CA LEU A 160 -1.24 -4.68 -15.43
C LEU A 160 -0.11 -4.25 -14.48
N HIS A 161 -0.41 -4.15 -13.19
CA HIS A 161 0.55 -3.89 -12.13
C HIS A 161 1.14 -5.20 -11.61
N TRP A 162 2.44 -5.21 -11.30
CA TRP A 162 3.14 -6.36 -10.71
C TRP A 162 2.81 -6.53 -9.21
N ARG A 163 1.53 -6.79 -8.93
CA ARG A 163 0.95 -6.76 -7.58
C ARG A 163 -0.29 -7.63 -7.47
N ASP A 164 -0.41 -8.33 -6.35
CA ASP A 164 -1.66 -8.87 -5.82
C ASP A 164 -2.12 -8.04 -4.62
N PHE A 165 -3.42 -7.96 -4.39
CA PHE A 165 -3.97 -7.24 -3.24
C PHE A 165 -5.11 -7.99 -2.56
N LEU A 166 -5.28 -7.72 -1.28
CA LEU A 166 -6.46 -8.00 -0.49
C LEU A 166 -6.97 -6.68 0.09
N ARG A 167 -8.22 -6.33 -0.19
CA ARG A 167 -8.87 -5.12 0.28
C ARG A 167 -10.15 -5.46 1.03
N HIS A 168 -10.36 -4.83 2.19
CA HIS A 168 -11.67 -4.86 2.84
C HIS A 168 -11.92 -3.62 3.70
N TYR A 169 -13.19 -3.40 4.04
CA TYR A 169 -13.58 -2.39 5.01
C TYR A 169 -13.21 -2.82 6.43
N GLY A 170 -12.74 -1.88 7.25
CA GLY A 170 -12.19 -2.13 8.58
C GLY A 170 -12.80 -1.32 9.73
N GLY A 171 -13.45 -0.19 9.41
CA GLY A 171 -13.77 0.88 10.36
C GLY A 171 -14.80 0.50 11.43
N PRO A 172 -15.16 1.44 12.34
CA PRO A 172 -15.98 1.22 13.55
C PRO A 172 -17.33 0.53 13.33
N VAL A 173 -17.81 0.42 12.10
CA VAL A 173 -19.06 -0.26 11.75
C VAL A 173 -18.85 -1.25 10.57
N PRO A 174 -18.22 -2.41 10.75
CA PRO A 174 -18.12 -3.37 9.66
C PRO A 174 -19.22 -4.41 9.83
N HIS A 175 -20.39 -4.10 9.25
CA HIS A 175 -21.41 -5.11 8.91
C HIS A 175 -20.82 -6.27 8.10
N SER A 176 -19.62 -6.10 7.54
CA SER A 176 -18.86 -7.07 6.74
C SER A 176 -17.78 -7.85 7.49
N TYR A 177 -17.62 -7.72 8.82
CA TYR A 177 -16.57 -8.44 9.56
C TYR A 177 -16.62 -9.96 9.33
N HIS A 178 -17.82 -10.52 9.24
CA HIS A 178 -18.05 -11.94 8.98
C HIS A 178 -17.63 -12.39 7.55
N LEU A 179 -17.34 -11.44 6.65
CA LEU A 179 -16.90 -11.67 5.27
C LEU A 179 -15.37 -11.63 5.13
N TRP A 180 -14.64 -11.12 6.13
CA TRP A 180 -13.17 -11.07 6.09
C TRP A 180 -12.55 -12.47 5.98
N PRO A 181 -11.29 -12.61 5.56
CA PRO A 181 -10.59 -13.89 5.55
C PRO A 181 -10.75 -14.67 6.85
N ASP A 182 -11.18 -15.92 6.74
CA ASP A 182 -11.23 -16.88 7.85
C ASP A 182 -9.99 -17.78 7.91
N ASN A 183 -9.11 -17.68 6.91
CA ASN A 183 -7.83 -18.34 6.82
C ASN A 183 -6.75 -17.28 6.50
N PRO A 184 -5.67 -17.15 7.28
CA PRO A 184 -5.40 -17.87 8.54
C PRO A 184 -6.48 -17.62 9.61
N SER A 185 -6.70 -18.58 10.50
CA SER A 185 -7.79 -18.54 11.49
C SER A 185 -7.72 -17.33 12.43
N SER A 186 -6.53 -16.77 12.63
CA SER A 186 -6.27 -15.57 13.41
C SER A 186 -6.55 -14.26 12.66
N TYR A 187 -6.68 -14.28 11.32
CA TYR A 187 -6.75 -13.07 10.49
C TYR A 187 -7.76 -12.06 11.01
N ARG A 188 -9.01 -12.49 11.24
CA ARG A 188 -10.09 -11.55 11.62
C ARG A 188 -9.81 -10.86 12.94
N HIS A 189 -9.32 -11.62 13.92
CA HIS A 189 -9.04 -11.10 15.26
C HIS A 189 -7.88 -10.08 15.21
N VAL A 190 -6.79 -10.45 14.57
CA VAL A 190 -5.59 -9.61 14.40
C VAL A 190 -5.93 -8.35 13.61
N ALA A 191 -6.60 -8.49 12.47
CA ALA A 191 -7.00 -7.35 11.64
C ALA A 191 -7.92 -6.38 12.41
N LYS A 192 -8.84 -6.88 13.22
CA LYS A 192 -9.73 -6.05 14.04
C LYS A 192 -8.95 -5.23 15.07
N GLU A 193 -8.00 -5.85 15.76
CA GLU A 193 -7.16 -5.16 16.74
C GLU A 193 -6.28 -4.10 16.07
N TYR A 194 -5.58 -4.48 15.00
CA TYR A 194 -4.75 -3.56 14.23
C TYR A 194 -5.54 -2.35 13.70
N LEU A 195 -6.69 -2.58 13.08
CA LEU A 195 -7.52 -1.52 12.50
C LEU A 195 -8.06 -0.54 13.54
N LYS A 196 -8.42 -1.05 14.73
CA LYS A 196 -8.81 -0.21 15.86
C LYS A 196 -7.68 0.73 16.28
N GLU A 197 -6.46 0.21 16.44
CA GLU A 197 -5.30 1.02 16.84
C GLU A 197 -4.92 2.04 15.76
N VAL A 198 -4.94 1.65 14.49
CA VAL A 198 -4.68 2.57 13.36
C VAL A 198 -5.77 3.64 13.26
N TRP A 199 -7.03 3.32 13.56
CA TRP A 199 -8.10 4.32 13.59
C TRP A 199 -7.83 5.38 14.67
N GLN A 200 -7.45 4.97 15.88
CA GLN A 200 -7.09 5.92 16.94
C GLN A 200 -5.89 6.79 16.55
N LEU A 201 -4.89 6.21 15.88
CA LEU A 201 -3.76 6.97 15.35
C LEU A 201 -4.21 8.00 14.31
N ALA A 202 -5.12 7.64 13.39
CA ALA A 202 -5.66 8.56 12.40
C ALA A 202 -6.38 9.75 13.06
N ILE A 203 -7.25 9.50 14.05
CA ILE A 203 -7.93 10.56 14.81
C ILE A 203 -6.93 11.48 15.51
N LYS A 204 -5.87 10.93 16.12
CA LYS A 204 -4.80 11.72 16.75
C LYS A 204 -4.10 12.64 15.75
N ILE A 205 -3.78 12.14 14.56
CA ILE A 205 -3.14 12.92 13.49
C ILE A 205 -4.10 14.00 12.96
N PHE A 206 -5.36 13.66 12.71
CA PHE A 206 -6.37 14.63 12.29
C PHE A 206 -6.56 15.77 13.30
N GLY A 207 -6.49 15.48 14.59
CA GLY A 207 -6.55 16.52 15.61
C GLY A 207 -5.36 17.46 15.57
N ALA A 208 -4.15 16.92 15.42
CA ALA A 208 -2.94 17.74 15.25
C ALA A 208 -2.98 18.60 13.98
N ILE A 209 -3.47 18.05 12.86
CA ILE A 209 -3.65 18.81 11.62
C ILE A 209 -4.68 19.94 11.83
N SER A 210 -5.81 19.65 12.46
CA SER A 210 -6.86 20.66 12.76
C SER A 210 -6.30 21.80 13.60
N GLU A 211 -5.58 21.49 14.69
CA GLU A 211 -4.92 22.49 15.54
C GLU A 211 -3.88 23.32 14.78
N GLY A 212 -3.10 22.66 13.91
CA GLY A 212 -2.11 23.33 13.06
C GLY A 212 -2.73 24.32 12.07
N LEU A 213 -3.99 24.10 11.67
CA LEU A 213 -4.78 25.02 10.86
C LEU A 213 -5.50 26.10 11.69
N GLY A 214 -5.29 26.13 13.02
CA GLY A 214 -5.99 27.05 13.93
C GLY A 214 -7.46 26.68 14.18
N LEU A 215 -7.85 25.44 13.88
CA LEU A 215 -9.21 24.93 14.03
C LEU A 215 -9.36 24.16 15.34
N ASP A 216 -10.62 23.88 15.70
CA ASP A 216 -10.93 22.96 16.79
C ASP A 216 -10.31 21.56 16.52
N PRO A 217 -9.69 20.89 17.51
CA PRO A 217 -9.04 19.59 17.31
C PRO A 217 -9.96 18.49 16.76
N LYS A 218 -11.28 18.63 16.87
CA LYS A 218 -12.25 17.66 16.34
C LYS A 218 -12.86 18.14 15.02
N TYR A 219 -12.33 19.18 14.38
CA TYR A 219 -12.89 19.72 13.15
C TYR A 219 -12.89 18.67 12.03
N ILE A 220 -11.71 18.12 11.69
CA ILE A 220 -11.61 17.11 10.63
C ILE A 220 -12.41 15.85 10.99
N GLU A 221 -12.32 15.37 12.23
CA GLU A 221 -13.09 14.20 12.69
C GLU A 221 -14.60 14.39 12.45
N ARG A 222 -15.15 15.57 12.81
CA ARG A 222 -16.56 15.88 12.58
C ARG A 222 -16.92 15.98 11.10
N SER A 223 -16.03 16.54 10.28
CA SER A 223 -16.23 16.63 8.82
C SER A 223 -16.23 15.28 8.13
N LEU A 224 -15.53 14.27 8.67
CA LEU A 224 -15.53 12.89 8.16
C LEU A 224 -16.84 12.13 8.48
N GLY A 225 -17.67 12.64 9.41
CA GLY A 225 -18.94 12.00 9.80
C GLY A 225 -18.75 10.61 10.40
N GLU A 226 -19.51 9.62 9.92
CA GLU A 226 -19.34 8.21 10.34
C GLU A 226 -18.00 7.62 9.88
N GLY A 227 -17.33 8.26 8.90
CA GLY A 227 -16.04 7.86 8.37
C GLY A 227 -16.04 6.47 7.74
N THR A 228 -14.99 6.14 7.00
CA THR A 228 -14.80 4.77 6.52
C THR A 228 -13.31 4.45 6.52
N GLN A 229 -12.96 3.31 7.12
CA GLN A 229 -11.61 2.78 7.07
C GLN A 229 -11.56 1.62 6.09
N ILE A 230 -10.56 1.62 5.22
CA ILE A 230 -10.26 0.55 4.27
C ILE A 230 -8.83 0.10 4.54
N ILE A 231 -8.62 -1.20 4.59
CA ILE A 231 -7.29 -1.79 4.49
C ILE A 231 -7.07 -2.32 3.08
N ALA A 232 -5.88 -2.07 2.55
CA ALA A 232 -5.39 -2.67 1.31
C ALA A 232 -4.01 -3.28 1.60
N ALA A 233 -3.99 -4.60 1.80
CA ALA A 233 -2.75 -5.34 1.88
C ALA A 233 -2.26 -5.62 0.45
N ASN A 234 -1.01 -5.26 0.16
CA ASN A 234 -0.43 -5.40 -1.16
C ASN A 234 0.76 -6.34 -1.11
N CYS A 235 0.77 -7.33 -2.00
CA CYS A 235 1.87 -8.27 -2.19
C CYS A 235 2.56 -7.95 -3.52
N TYR A 236 3.88 -7.76 -3.46
CA TYR A 236 4.74 -7.47 -4.61
C TYR A 236 5.76 -8.60 -4.77
N PRO A 237 5.43 -9.67 -5.52
CA PRO A 237 6.37 -10.74 -5.80
C PRO A 237 7.62 -10.22 -6.53
N PRO A 238 8.78 -10.89 -6.42
CA PRO A 238 9.96 -10.52 -7.20
C PRO A 238 9.68 -10.54 -8.70
N CYS A 239 10.28 -9.60 -9.42
CA CYS A 239 10.10 -9.37 -10.85
C CYS A 239 11.41 -9.67 -11.59
N PRO A 240 11.38 -10.37 -12.75
CA PRO A 240 12.58 -10.64 -13.53
C PRO A 240 13.08 -9.42 -14.30
N GLU A 241 12.18 -8.52 -14.70
CA GLU A 241 12.50 -7.31 -15.45
C GLU A 241 11.91 -6.06 -14.76
N PRO A 242 12.37 -5.71 -13.54
CA PRO A 242 11.75 -4.68 -12.70
C PRO A 242 11.74 -3.28 -13.35
N ASN A 243 12.62 -3.03 -14.31
CA ASN A 243 12.68 -1.77 -15.06
C ASN A 243 11.60 -1.63 -16.15
N LYS A 244 10.84 -2.69 -16.43
CA LYS A 244 9.80 -2.73 -17.48
C LYS A 244 8.37 -2.72 -16.90
N THR A 245 8.22 -2.75 -15.58
CA THR A 245 6.91 -2.74 -14.92
C THR A 245 6.94 -1.96 -13.60
N LEU A 246 5.79 -1.83 -12.95
CA LEU A 246 5.62 -1.19 -11.65
C LEU A 246 4.74 -2.08 -10.77
N GLY A 247 5.03 -2.11 -9.47
CA GLY A 247 4.13 -2.69 -8.50
C GLY A 247 2.84 -1.88 -8.38
N LEU A 248 2.92 -0.55 -8.46
CA LEU A 248 1.76 0.33 -8.51
C LEU A 248 2.10 1.61 -9.27
N ALA A 249 1.30 1.93 -10.28
CA ALA A 249 1.48 3.16 -11.05
C ALA A 249 1.36 4.43 -10.19
N ALA A 250 1.87 5.54 -10.72
CA ALA A 250 1.78 6.85 -10.08
C ALA A 250 0.31 7.26 -9.87
N HIS A 251 -0.03 7.62 -8.63
CA HIS A 251 -1.36 8.10 -8.23
C HIS A 251 -1.28 9.02 -7.00
N SER A 252 -2.37 9.74 -6.73
CA SER A 252 -2.71 10.31 -5.42
C SER A 252 -3.81 9.46 -4.79
N ASP A 253 -3.93 9.53 -3.46
CA ASP A 253 -4.95 8.78 -2.73
C ASP A 253 -6.22 9.61 -2.60
N HIS A 254 -7.38 9.07 -2.98
CA HIS A 254 -8.64 9.83 -2.93
C HIS A 254 -9.20 10.08 -1.53
N GLY A 255 -8.67 9.41 -0.49
CA GLY A 255 -9.22 9.43 0.87
C GLY A 255 -8.86 10.69 1.68
N GLY A 256 -9.02 10.62 3.00
CA GLY A 256 -8.59 11.68 3.91
C GLY A 256 -7.11 11.54 4.32
N LEU A 257 -6.76 10.37 4.86
CA LEU A 257 -5.42 10.07 5.37
C LEU A 257 -5.09 8.60 5.11
N THR A 258 -3.91 8.34 4.59
CA THR A 258 -3.35 6.99 4.48
C THR A 258 -2.28 6.80 5.54
N ILE A 259 -2.33 5.69 6.27
CA ILE A 259 -1.31 5.26 7.22
C ILE A 259 -0.74 3.93 6.71
N LEU A 260 0.44 3.98 6.12
CA LEU A 260 1.10 2.89 5.44
C LEU A 260 2.15 2.23 6.33
N MET A 261 1.98 0.93 6.55
CA MET A 261 3.02 0.04 7.05
C MET A 261 3.81 -0.51 5.86
N ASP A 262 5.08 -0.12 5.73
CA ASP A 262 5.97 -0.59 4.66
C ASP A 262 6.95 -1.67 5.16
N ASN A 263 7.37 -2.57 4.27
CA ASN A 263 8.41 -3.57 4.52
C ASN A 263 9.76 -3.21 3.85
N GLY A 264 9.86 -1.99 3.32
CA GLY A 264 11.11 -1.35 2.95
C GLY A 264 11.64 -1.48 1.55
N ILE A 265 10.79 -1.88 0.60
CA ILE A 265 11.18 -1.87 -0.81
C ILE A 265 10.10 -1.20 -1.66
N GLY A 266 10.55 -0.27 -2.50
CA GLY A 266 9.84 0.17 -3.69
C GLY A 266 9.01 1.44 -3.59
N LEU A 267 8.73 1.95 -2.38
CA LEU A 267 7.94 3.18 -2.23
C LEU A 267 8.69 4.38 -2.78
N GLN A 268 8.06 5.08 -3.73
CA GLN A 268 8.55 6.35 -4.24
C GLN A 268 7.49 7.44 -4.17
N ILE A 269 7.94 8.64 -3.83
CA ILE A 269 7.10 9.85 -3.79
C ILE A 269 7.59 10.85 -4.82
N LYS A 270 6.67 11.59 -5.42
CA LYS A 270 7.00 12.64 -6.38
C LYS A 270 6.91 13.98 -5.67
N HIS A 271 8.03 14.69 -5.58
CA HIS A 271 8.13 16.02 -4.97
C HIS A 271 8.89 16.94 -5.93
N ASN A 272 8.34 18.12 -6.23
CA ASN A 272 8.93 19.06 -7.21
C ASN A 272 9.34 18.40 -8.54
N GLN A 273 8.43 17.60 -9.12
CA GLN A 273 8.62 16.81 -10.34
C GLN A 273 9.69 15.71 -10.28
N THR A 274 10.32 15.50 -9.13
CA THR A 274 11.39 14.52 -8.93
C THR A 274 10.88 13.35 -8.09
N TRP A 275 11.24 12.12 -8.48
CA TRP A 275 10.91 10.92 -7.72
C TRP A 275 11.98 10.66 -6.65
N PHE A 276 11.52 10.39 -5.43
CA PHE A 276 12.36 10.08 -4.28
C PHE A 276 12.00 8.71 -3.71
N ALA A 277 12.99 7.85 -3.54
CA ALA A 277 12.84 6.61 -2.80
C ALA A 277 12.68 6.91 -1.30
N VAL A 278 11.66 6.33 -0.68
CA VAL A 278 11.40 6.47 0.75
C VAL A 278 12.07 5.29 1.49
N PRO A 279 13.12 5.52 2.28
CA PRO A 279 13.77 4.45 3.04
C PRO A 279 12.83 3.95 4.14
N HIS A 280 12.92 2.67 4.44
CA HIS A 280 12.18 2.07 5.54
C HIS A 280 12.89 2.24 6.88
N ILE A 281 12.08 2.50 7.89
CA ILE A 281 12.50 2.61 9.27
C ILE A 281 11.60 1.66 10.07
N PRO A 282 12.14 0.59 10.68
CA PRO A 282 11.36 -0.38 11.43
C PRO A 282 10.53 0.29 12.53
N GLY A 283 9.31 -0.19 12.74
CA GLY A 283 8.41 0.30 13.79
C GLY A 283 7.88 1.71 13.58
N THR A 284 7.78 2.16 12.32
CA THR A 284 7.20 3.46 11.96
C THR A 284 6.13 3.29 10.89
N PHE A 285 5.29 4.30 10.71
CA PHE A 285 4.35 4.39 9.59
C PHE A 285 4.70 5.56 8.68
N VAL A 286 4.54 5.37 7.38
CA VAL A 286 4.43 6.50 6.44
C VAL A 286 2.99 6.99 6.46
N VAL A 287 2.81 8.30 6.54
CA VAL A 287 1.52 8.97 6.54
C VAL A 287 1.48 9.90 5.34
N ASN A 288 0.37 9.88 4.60
CA ASN A 288 0.13 10.86 3.54
C ASN A 288 -1.31 11.35 3.54
N LEU A 289 -1.46 12.60 3.08
CA LEU A 289 -2.75 13.20 2.86
C LEU A 289 -3.37 12.64 1.58
N GLY A 290 -4.69 12.52 1.57
CA GLY A 290 -5.45 12.22 0.38
C GLY A 290 -6.23 13.42 -0.15
N ASP A 291 -6.67 13.32 -1.40
CA ASP A 291 -7.35 14.36 -2.17
C ASP A 291 -8.55 14.96 -1.42
N TYR A 292 -9.30 14.13 -0.67
CA TYR A 292 -10.46 14.63 0.07
C TYR A 292 -10.07 15.63 1.16
N LEU A 293 -8.98 15.37 1.89
CA LEU A 293 -8.50 16.30 2.91
C LEU A 293 -7.90 17.56 2.27
N GLU A 294 -7.19 17.41 1.16
CA GLU A 294 -6.63 18.54 0.40
C GLU A 294 -7.72 19.48 -0.11
N VAL A 295 -8.83 18.97 -0.63
CA VAL A 295 -9.91 19.81 -1.20
C VAL A 295 -10.90 20.32 -0.15
N SER A 296 -11.18 19.52 0.89
CA SER A 296 -12.29 19.80 1.81
C SER A 296 -11.87 20.55 3.07
N VAL A 297 -10.57 20.67 3.34
CA VAL A 297 -10.06 21.21 4.61
C VAL A 297 -8.89 22.19 4.43
N ILE A 298 -7.97 21.90 3.52
CA ILE A 298 -6.77 22.72 3.25
C ILE A 298 -7.07 23.75 2.14
#